data_AF-A0A060T484-F1
#
_entry.id   AF-A0A060T484-F1
#
_cell.length_a   1.000
_cell.length_b   1.000
_cell.length_c   1.000
_cell.angle_alpha   90.00
_cell.angle_beta   90.00
_cell.angle_gamma   90.00
#
_symmetry.space_group_name_H-M   'P 1'
#
loop_
_entity.id
_entity.type
_entity.pdbx_description
1 polymer ?
#
loop_
_entity_poly.entity_id
_entity_poly.type
_entity_poly.pdbx_seq_one_letter_code
_entity_poly.pdbx_strand_id
1 'polypeptide(L)'
;MDLEQVEARRGYEILINFAAHVNAPPLEGRLFNIDPVSGTVVVFDDDTLRVVPGSSVASIQVYEGQDGAQAAEFIKRAEQRLDLRLTDLLDSN
;
A
#
# COMPACT_ATOMS: atom_id res chain seq x y z
N MET A 1 8.15 -9.67 10.54
CA MET A 1 7.85 -8.23 10.72
C MET A 1 6.60 -8.17 11.56
N ASP A 2 6.59 -7.37 12.62
CA ASP A 2 5.44 -7.31 13.54
C ASP A 2 4.30 -6.48 12.92
N LEU A 3 3.05 -6.82 13.25
CA LEU A 3 1.84 -6.18 12.70
C LEU A 3 1.78 -4.70 13.09
N GLU A 4 2.17 -4.38 14.33
CA GLU A 4 2.30 -3.00 14.83
C GLU A 4 3.33 -2.17 14.03
N GLN A 5 4.43 -2.80 13.58
CA GLN A 5 5.45 -2.11 12.80
C GLN A 5 4.96 -1.79 11.39
N VAL A 6 4.09 -2.63 10.84
CA VAL A 6 3.44 -2.40 9.54
C VAL A 6 2.43 -1.27 9.65
N GLU A 7 1.56 -1.29 10.67
CA GLU A 7 0.56 -0.25 10.89
C GLU A 7 1.21 1.12 11.10
N ALA A 8 2.29 1.18 11.86
CA ALA A 8 3.05 2.41 12.08
C ALA A 8 3.66 3.01 10.80
N ARG A 9 3.80 2.20 9.74
CA ARG A 9 4.40 2.60 8.46
C ARG A 9 3.38 2.81 7.35
N ARG A 10 2.08 2.60 7.61
CA ARG A 10 1.03 2.89 6.62
C ARG A 10 1.07 4.37 6.22
N GLY A 11 0.91 4.60 4.92
CA GLY A 11 0.92 5.89 4.23
C GLY A 11 2.31 6.50 4.00
N TYR A 12 3.38 5.86 4.47
CA TYR A 12 4.75 6.23 4.13
C TYR A 12 5.03 5.91 2.66
N GLU A 13 5.84 6.76 2.01
CA GLU A 13 6.39 6.42 0.71
C GLU A 13 7.37 5.25 0.85
N ILE A 14 7.23 4.29 -0.06
CA ILE A 14 8.04 3.09 -0.12
C ILE A 14 8.54 2.85 -1.55
N LEU A 15 9.66 2.16 -1.64
CA LEU A 15 10.20 1.57 -2.87
C LEU A 15 10.24 0.05 -2.70
N ILE A 16 9.53 -0.65 -3.57
CA ILE A 16 9.54 -2.12 -3.66
C ILE A 16 10.51 -2.54 -4.74
N ASN A 17 11.53 -3.29 -4.36
CA ASN A 17 12.37 -4.01 -5.32
C ASN A 17 11.81 -5.42 -5.51
N PHE A 18 11.54 -5.80 -6.75
CA PHE A 18 11.04 -7.13 -7.07
C PHE A 18 12.15 -8.18 -7.08
N ALA A 19 11.77 -9.43 -6.81
CA ALA A 19 12.65 -10.58 -6.97
C ALA A 19 13.08 -10.74 -8.44
N ALA A 20 14.30 -11.24 -8.66
CA ALA A 20 14.90 -11.34 -9.98
C ALA A 20 14.02 -12.08 -11.02
N HIS A 21 13.18 -13.02 -10.58
CA HIS A 21 12.30 -13.80 -11.46
C HIS A 21 11.07 -13.02 -11.96
N VAL A 22 10.75 -11.87 -11.38
CA VAL A 22 9.58 -11.03 -11.75
C VAL A 22 9.89 -10.16 -12.97
N ASN A 23 11.16 -9.84 -13.23
CA ASN A 23 11.61 -9.01 -14.36
C ASN A 23 10.82 -7.68 -14.51
N ALA A 24 10.56 -7.00 -13.39
CA ALA A 24 9.88 -5.71 -13.37
C ALA A 24 10.79 -4.62 -12.77
N PRO A 25 10.68 -3.35 -13.21
CA PRO A 25 11.34 -2.24 -12.53
C PRO A 25 10.79 -2.10 -11.10
N PRO A 26 11.54 -1.47 -10.17
CA PRO A 26 11.03 -1.18 -8.84
C PRO A 26 9.70 -0.40 -8.87
N LEU A 27 8.86 -0.63 -7.86
CA LEU A 27 7.59 0.07 -7.70
C LEU A 27 7.70 1.08 -6.55
N GLU A 28 7.48 2.35 -6.86
CA GLU A 28 7.32 3.41 -5.86
C GLU A 28 5.84 3.65 -5.57
N GLY A 29 5.52 4.05 -4.34
CA GLY A 29 4.18 4.43 -3.97
C GLY A 29 4.02 4.54 -2.45
N ARG A 30 2.79 4.75 -1.99
CA ARG A 30 2.49 4.80 -0.55
C ARG A 30 2.08 3.44 -0.05
N LEU A 31 2.63 3.04 1.09
CA LEU A 31 2.26 1.79 1.73
C LEU A 31 0.80 1.88 2.21
N PHE A 32 -0.12 1.13 1.62
CA PHE A 32 -1.50 1.08 2.09
C PHE A 32 -1.68 0.02 3.17
N ASN A 33 -1.15 -1.19 2.95
CA ASN A 33 -1.22 -2.30 3.91
C ASN A 33 -0.15 -3.38 3.60
N ILE A 34 0.22 -4.21 4.58
CA ILE A 34 0.96 -5.46 4.36
C ILE A 34 0.23 -6.57 5.11
N ASP A 35 -0.04 -7.68 4.43
CA ASP A 35 -0.47 -8.90 5.09
C ASP A 35 0.74 -9.55 5.80
N PRO A 36 0.74 -9.63 7.14
CA PRO A 36 1.86 -10.17 7.90
C PRO A 36 2.09 -11.68 7.68
N VAL A 37 1.07 -12.40 7.18
CA VAL A 37 1.16 -13.85 6.96
C VAL A 37 1.79 -14.15 5.60
N SER A 38 1.26 -13.61 4.52
CA SER A 38 1.78 -13.87 3.17
C SER A 38 2.88 -12.91 2.72
N GLY A 39 3.08 -11.79 3.43
CA GLY A 39 3.96 -10.70 3.02
C GLY A 39 3.41 -9.90 1.84
N THR A 40 2.13 -10.10 1.45
CA THR A 40 1.49 -9.35 0.37
C THR A 40 1.44 -7.87 0.71
N VAL A 41 1.91 -7.02 -0.20
CA VAL A 41 1.98 -5.58 -0.02
C VAL A 41 0.92 -4.90 -0.88
N VAL A 42 0.13 -4.03 -0.28
CA VAL A 42 -0.81 -3.16 -0.98
C VAL A 42 -0.19 -1.78 -1.07
N VAL A 43 -0.01 -1.29 -2.28
CA VAL A 43 0.63 -0.01 -2.59
C VAL A 43 -0.39 0.90 -3.26
N PHE A 44 -0.40 2.17 -2.89
CA PHE A 44 -1.13 3.20 -3.61
C PHE A 44 -0.16 4.04 -4.44
N ASP A 45 -0.36 4.04 -5.75
CA ASP A 45 0.50 4.66 -6.75
C ASP A 45 -0.38 5.33 -7.81
N ASP A 46 -0.19 6.63 -8.09
CA ASP A 46 -0.96 7.41 -9.08
C ASP A 46 -2.47 7.14 -9.06
N ASP A 47 -3.11 7.34 -7.90
CA ASP A 47 -4.54 7.08 -7.67
C ASP A 47 -4.99 5.61 -7.82
N THR A 48 -4.05 4.68 -7.95
CA THR A 48 -4.30 3.26 -8.19
C THR A 48 -3.82 2.41 -7.02
N LEU A 49 -4.67 1.49 -6.56
CA LEU A 49 -4.28 0.44 -5.62
C LEU A 49 -3.68 -0.74 -6.39
N ARG A 50 -2.43 -1.08 -6.06
CA ARG A 50 -1.71 -2.25 -6.59
C ARG A 50 -1.52 -3.26 -5.46
N VAL A 51 -1.76 -4.53 -5.78
CA VAL A 51 -1.50 -5.65 -4.87
C VAL A 51 -0.27 -6.41 -5.37
N VAL A 52 0.77 -6.47 -4.54
CA VAL A 52 2.03 -7.12 -4.82
C VAL A 52 2.14 -8.38 -3.96
N PRO A 53 2.17 -9.59 -4.55
CA PRO A 53 2.36 -10.82 -3.79
C PRO A 53 3.70 -10.81 -3.05
N GLY A 54 3.72 -11.26 -1.80
CA GLY A 54 4.94 -11.26 -0.98
C GLY A 54 6.09 -12.06 -1.60
N SER A 55 5.79 -13.14 -2.33
CA SER A 55 6.78 -13.95 -3.05
C SER A 55 7.48 -13.19 -4.18
N SER A 56 6.89 -12.11 -4.67
CA SER A 56 7.43 -11.25 -5.73
C SER A 56 8.35 -10.16 -5.18
N VAL A 57 8.37 -9.93 -3.86
CA VAL A 57 9.13 -8.86 -3.21
C VAL A 57 10.52 -9.35 -2.81
N ALA A 58 11.56 -8.65 -3.24
CA ALA A 58 12.92 -8.87 -2.74
C ALA A 58 13.22 -7.99 -1.52
N SER A 59 12.83 -6.71 -1.56
CA SER A 59 13.01 -5.79 -0.45
C SER A 59 12.03 -4.61 -0.53
N ILE A 60 11.76 -4.01 0.63
CA ILE A 60 10.97 -2.79 0.77
C ILE A 60 11.85 -1.77 1.47
N GLN A 61 12.04 -0.61 0.83
CA GLN A 61 12.68 0.55 1.45
C GLN A 61 11.58 1.55 1.82
N VAL A 62 11.66 2.09 3.03
CA VAL A 62 10.72 3.10 3.53
C VAL A 62 11.44 4.44 3.56
N TYR A 63 10.86 5.45 2.91
CA TYR A 63 11.41 6.80 2.93
C TYR A 63 10.99 7.49 4.25
N GLU A 64 11.84 7.39 5.26
CA GLU A 64 11.68 8.07 6.54
C GLU A 64 11.97 9.57 6.34
N GLY A 65 10.93 10.35 6.05
CA GLY A 65 11.06 11.78 5.78
C GLY A 65 9.78 12.50 5.37
N GLN A 66 8.73 11.75 5.02
CA GLN A 66 7.40 12.31 4.81
C GLN A 66 6.54 12.18 6.07
N ASP A 67 5.96 13.30 6.51
CA ASP A 67 5.17 13.43 7.73
C ASP A 67 4.09 12.34 7.83
N GLY A 68 4.10 11.58 8.93
CA GLY A 68 3.04 10.61 9.26
C GLY A 68 1.64 11.24 9.33
N ALA A 69 1.54 12.57 9.49
CA ALA A 69 0.29 13.31 9.40
C ALA A 69 -0.31 13.30 7.97
N GLN A 70 0.53 13.41 6.94
CA GLN A 70 0.07 13.34 5.53
C GLN A 70 -0.31 11.91 5.15
N ALA A 71 0.39 10.91 5.71
CA ALA A 71 0.08 9.49 5.58
C ALA A 71 -1.31 9.14 6.15
N ALA A 72 -1.62 9.62 7.35
CA ALA A 72 -2.91 9.37 8.00
C ALA A 72 -4.09 10.07 7.28
N GLU A 73 -3.90 11.30 6.80
CA GLU A 73 -4.94 12.02 6.05
C GLU A 73 -5.20 11.37 4.68
N PHE A 74 -4.15 10.84 4.04
CA PHE A 74 -4.26 10.05 2.81
C PHE A 74 -5.08 8.77 3.01
N ILE A 75 -4.79 7.98 4.06
CA ILE A 75 -5.53 6.74 4.36
C ILE A 75 -7.02 7.03 4.57
N LYS A 76 -7.32 8.06 5.36
CA LYS A 76 -8.72 8.48 5.61
C LYS A 76 -9.46 8.81 4.32
N ARG A 77 -8.81 9.49 3.37
CA ARG A 77 -9.41 9.82 2.06
C ARG A 77 -9.56 8.58 1.16
N ALA A 78 -8.59 7.67 1.18
CA ALA A 78 -8.66 6.42 0.41
C ALA A 78 -9.82 5.52 0.89
N GLU A 79 -10.01 5.40 2.22
CA GLU A 79 -11.11 4.66 2.82
C GLU A 79 -12.47 5.29 2.47
N GLN A 80 -12.61 6.61 2.55
CA GLN A 80 -13.86 7.30 2.16
C GLN A 80 -14.24 7.10 0.68
N ARG A 81 -13.26 7.06 -0.23
CA ARG A 81 -13.51 6.81 -1.66
C ARG A 81 -13.95 5.37 -1.93
N LEU A 82 -13.45 4.41 -1.15
CA LEU A 82 -13.88 3.00 -1.24
C LEU A 82 -15.33 2.85 -0.77
N ASP A 83 -15.71 3.51 0.32
CA ASP A 83 -17.09 3.47 0.83
C ASP A 83 -18.09 4.08 -0.15
N LEU A 84 -17.78 5.24 -0.75
CA LEU A 84 -18.63 5.89 -1.75
C LEU A 84 -18.91 4.99 -2.96
N ARG A 85 -17.89 4.28 -3.45
CA ARG A 85 -18.06 3.33 -4.57
C ARG A 85 -18.93 2.14 -4.20
N LEU A 86 -18.92 1.71 -2.93
CA LEU A 86 -19.78 0.64 -2.46
C LEU A 86 -21.24 1.08 -2.39
N THR A 87 -21.49 2.32 -1.93
CA THR A 87 -22.85 2.87 -1.85
C THR A 87 -23.47 3.03 -3.25
N ASP A 88 -22.72 3.58 -4.22
CA ASP A 88 -23.18 3.72 -5.61
C ASP A 88 -23.51 2.36 -6.27
N LEU A 89 -22.78 1.30 -5.92
CA LEU A 89 -23.02 -0.06 -6.42
C LEU A 89 -24.26 -0.71 -5.79
N LEU A 90 -24.61 -0.34 -4.55
CA LEU A 90 -25.78 -0.86 -3.84
C LEU A 90 -27.07 -0.13 -4.24
N ASP A 91 -27.00 1.17 -4.54
CA ASP A 91 -28.15 1.98 -4.99
C ASP A 91 -28.46 1.81 -6.49
N SER A 92 -27.58 1.14 -7.25
CA SER A 92 -27.77 0.85 -8.68
C SER A 92 -28.40 -0.53 -8.96
N ASN A 93 -28.90 -1.24 -7.95
CA ASN A 93 -29.72 -2.47 -8.06
C ASN A 93 -31.14 -2.25 -7.54
#